data_AF-A0A1G2VQ00-F1
#
_entry.id   AF-A0A1G2VQ00-F1
#
_cell.length_a   1.000
_cell.length_b   1.000
_cell.length_c   1.000
_cell.angle_alpha   90.00
_cell.angle_beta   90.00
_cell.angle_gamma   90.00
#
_symmetry.space_group_name_H-M   'P 1'
#
loop_
_entity.id
_entity.type
_entity.pdbx_description
1 polymer ?
#
loop_
_entity_poly.entity_id
_entity_poly.type
_entity_poly.pdbx_seq_one_letter_code
_entity_poly.pdbx_strand_id
1 'polypeptide(L)' 'MKKIFWIILIVALAIVGYWFWQTQQSPDAELPQLPQVSNEDTTVQIQQDLNEINLGDIDAEFQSIDADLNNL' A
#
# COMPACT_ATOMS: atom_id res chain seq x y z
N MET A 1 -45.44 -33.21 -24.67
CA MET A 1 -45.40 -32.18 -23.60
C MET A 1 -44.35 -32.48 -22.53
N LYS A 2 -44.36 -33.65 -21.86
CA LYS A 2 -43.37 -33.99 -20.81
C LYS A 2 -41.90 -33.97 -21.28
N LYS A 3 -41.62 -34.45 -22.50
CA LYS A 3 -40.26 -34.42 -23.09
C LYS A 3 -39.75 -33.00 -23.37
N ILE A 4 -40.64 -32.11 -23.82
CA ILE A 4 -40.34 -30.70 -24.09
C ILE A 4 -40.07 -29.96 -22.78
N PHE A 5 -40.84 -30.26 -21.74
CA PHE A 5 -40.60 -29.73 -20.39
C PHE A 5 -39.22 -30.10 -19.85
N TRP A 6 -38.78 -31.36 -20.00
CA TRP A 6 -37.44 -31.78 -19.61
C TRP A 6 -36.32 -31.09 -20.39
N ILE A 7 -36.52 -30.87 -21.70
CA ILE A 7 -35.54 -30.14 -22.52
C ILE A 7 -35.41 -28.69 -22.05
N ILE A 8 -36.52 -28.00 -21.78
CA ILE A 8 -36.51 -26.62 -21.29
C ILE A 8 -35.80 -26.52 -19.93
N LEU A 9 -36.04 -27.49 -19.04
CA LEU A 9 -35.40 -27.54 -17.72
C LEU A 9 -33.87 -27.68 -17.82
N ILE A 10 -33.38 -28.55 -18.72
CA ILE A 10 -31.95 -28.76 -18.93
C ILE A 10 -31.29 -27.50 -19.51
N VAL A 11 -31.95 -26.83 -20.46
CA VAL A 11 -31.46 -25.59 -21.05
C VAL A 11 -31.40 -24.47 -20.01
N ALA A 12 -32.42 -24.35 -19.16
CA ALA A 12 -32.42 -23.37 -18.06
C ALA A 12 -31.28 -23.63 -17.06
N LEU A 13 -31.03 -24.89 -16.69
CA LEU A 13 -29.89 -25.27 -15.84
C LEU A 13 -28.54 -24.95 -16.48
N ALA A 14 -28.39 -25.19 -17.78
CA ALA A 14 -27.15 -24.88 -18.51
C ALA A 14 -26.87 -23.37 -18.53
N ILE A 15 -27.90 -22.54 -18.72
CA ILE A 15 -27.77 -21.07 -18.70
C ILE A 15 -27.35 -20.58 -17.32
N VAL A 16 -27.99 -21.08 -16.26
CA VAL A 16 -27.64 -20.70 -14.87
C VAL A 16 -26.22 -21.16 -14.51
N GLY A 17 -25.83 -22.37 -14.91
CA GLY A 17 -24.47 -22.87 -14.70
C GLY A 17 -23.42 -22.05 -15.44
N TYR A 18 -23.69 -21.66 -16.69
CA TYR A 18 -22.82 -20.79 -17.46
C TYR A 18 -22.67 -19.40 -16.83
N TRP A 19 -23.77 -18.80 -16.39
CA TRP A 19 -23.78 -17.49 -15.75
C TRP A 19 -23.02 -17.49 -14.42
N PHE A 20 -23.20 -18.54 -13.62
CA PHE A 20 -22.48 -18.72 -12.37
C PHE A 20 -20.97 -18.89 -12.59
N TRP A 21 -20.56 -19.66 -13.61
CA TRP A 21 -19.15 -19.87 -13.92
C TRP A 21 -18.46 -18.60 -14.47
N GLN A 22 -19.17 -17.80 -15.26
CA GLN A 22 -18.68 -16.51 -15.75
C GLN A 22 -18.46 -15.51 -14.60
N THR A 23 -19.32 -15.54 -13.59
CA THR A 23 -19.24 -14.61 -12.44
C THR A 23 -18.13 -14.98 -11.45
N GLN A 24 -17.62 -16.21 -11.52
CA GLN A 24 -16.60 -16.74 -10.60
C GLN A 24 -15.15 -16.57 -11.09
N GLN A 25 -14.95 -16.03 -12.30
CA GLN A 25 -13.65 -15.54 -12.73
C GLN A 25 -13.41 -14.20 -12.02
N SER A 26 -12.88 -14.29 -10.80
CA SER A 26 -12.47 -13.14 -9.99
C SER A 26 -11.56 -12.22 -10.82
N PRO A 27 -11.63 -10.88 -10.59
CA PRO A 27 -10.64 -9.97 -11.13
C PRO A 27 -9.27 -10.42 -10.63
N ASP A 28 -8.27 -10.36 -11.51
CA ASP A 28 -6.88 -10.66 -11.20
C ASP A 28 -6.55 -10.21 -9.77
N ALA A 29 -6.20 -11.16 -8.91
CA ALA A 29 -5.70 -10.82 -7.60
C ALA A 29 -4.43 -10.00 -7.83
N GLU A 30 -4.55 -8.68 -7.70
CA GLU A 30 -3.41 -7.78 -7.77
C GLU A 30 -2.40 -8.26 -6.73
N LEU A 31 -1.32 -8.86 -7.21
CA LEU A 31 -0.20 -9.22 -6.37
C LEU A 31 0.27 -7.94 -5.67
N PRO A 32 0.65 -8.00 -4.38
CA PRO A 32 1.25 -6.86 -3.71
C PRO A 32 2.40 -6.34 -4.56
N GLN A 33 2.27 -5.10 -5.05
CA GLN A 33 3.33 -4.47 -5.82
C GLN A 33 4.54 -4.36 -4.89
N LEU A 34 5.65 -4.99 -5.28
CA LEU A 34 6.92 -4.80 -4.61
C LEU A 34 7.29 -3.31 -4.69
N PRO A 35 7.86 -2.72 -3.63
CA PRO A 35 8.36 -1.36 -3.70
C PRO A 35 9.33 -1.25 -4.88
N GLN A 36 9.00 -0.42 -5.86
CA GLN A 36 9.95 -0.06 -6.90
C GLN A 36 11.10 0.66 -6.21
N VAL A 37 12.29 0.08 -6.25
CA VAL A 37 13.52 0.78 -5.86
C VAL A 37 13.73 1.84 -6.93
N SER A 38 13.37 3.08 -6.62
CA SER A 38 13.61 4.19 -7.52
C SER A 38 15.12 4.40 -7.66
N ASN A 39 15.63 4.41 -8.89
CA ASN A 39 17.00 4.84 -9.21
C ASN A 39 17.08 6.38 -9.25
N GLU A 40 16.34 7.06 -8.38
CA GLU A 40 16.45 8.49 -8.21
C GLU A 40 17.79 8.82 -7.53
N ASP A 41 18.45 9.87 -8.02
CA ASP A 41 19.68 10.39 -7.42
C ASP A 41 19.37 10.88 -6.01
N THR A 42 19.63 10.01 -5.03
CA THR A 42 19.33 10.26 -3.62
C THR A 42 20.15 11.40 -3.05
N THR A 43 21.18 11.90 -3.76
CA THR A 43 22.01 13.01 -3.30
C THR A 43 21.19 14.27 -3.05
N VAL A 44 20.22 14.57 -3.93
CA VAL A 44 19.37 15.77 -3.79
C VAL A 44 18.41 15.61 -2.61
N GLN A 45 17.82 14.43 -2.45
CA GLN A 45 16.88 14.13 -1.36
C GLN A 45 17.59 14.12 0.00
N ILE A 46 18.74 13.47 0.10
CA ILE A 46 19.58 13.47 1.31
C ILE A 46 19.99 14.90 1.67
N GLN A 47 20.33 15.74 0.69
CA GLN A 47 20.71 17.12 0.96
C GLN A 47 19.53 17.96 1.48
N GLN A 48 18.31 17.71 0.99
CA GLN A 48 17.09 18.32 1.52
C GLN A 48 16.85 17.87 2.96
N ASP A 49 16.88 16.55 3.21
CA ASP A 49 16.71 15.98 4.55
C ASP A 49 17.73 16.56 5.54
N LEU A 50 19.00 16.66 5.16
CA LEU A 50 20.07 17.23 6.00
C LEU A 50 19.86 18.72 6.32
N ASN A 51 19.30 19.50 5.39
CA ASN A 51 19.00 20.92 5.62
C ASN A 51 17.77 21.11 6.52
N GLU A 52 16.86 20.14 6.53
CA GLU A 52 15.67 20.13 7.39
C GLU A 52 15.99 19.66 8.82
N ILE A 53 17.11 18.96 9.04
CA ILE A 53 17.60 18.63 10.39
C ILE A 53 18.01 19.94 11.08
N ASN A 54 17.11 20.45 11.91
CA ASN A 54 17.43 21.51 12.85
C ASN A 54 18.24 20.92 14.02
N LEU A 55 19.55 21.20 14.02
CA LEU A 55 20.45 20.79 15.10
C LEU A 55 20.30 21.64 16.36
N GLY A 56 19.46 22.68 16.36
CA GLY A 56 19.34 23.62 17.47
C GLY A 56 20.60 24.48 17.66
N ASP A 57 20.61 25.29 18.72
CA ASP A 57 21.80 25.99 19.18
C ASP A 57 22.46 25.15 20.28
N ILE A 58 23.20 24.13 19.86
CA ILE A 58 23.87 23.18 20.75
C ILE A 58 24.81 23.91 21.73
N ASP A 59 25.43 25.02 21.30
CA ASP A 59 26.32 25.80 22.16
C ASP A 59 25.53 26.49 23.29
N ALA A 60 24.36 27.05 22.99
CA ALA A 60 23.47 27.61 24.01
C ALA A 60 22.93 26.54 24.97
N GLU A 61 22.62 25.34 24.45
CA GLU A 61 22.20 24.20 25.27
C GLU A 61 23.31 23.78 26.26
N PHE A 62 24.56 23.64 25.80
CA PHE A 62 25.70 23.34 26.69
C PHE A 62 25.94 24.42 27.74
N GLN A 63 25.85 25.70 27.37
CA GLN A 63 26.01 26.81 28.33
C GLN A 63 24.93 26.78 29.42
N SER A 64 23.69 26.44 29.06
CA SER A 64 22.59 26.32 30.04
C SER A 64 22.83 25.19 31.04
N ILE A 65 23.34 24.05 30.57
CA ILE A 65 23.66 22.90 31.42
C ILE A 65 24.81 23.23 32.38
N ASP A 66 25.86 23.90 31.89
CA ASP A 66 26.98 24.33 32.73
C ASP A 66 26.55 25.33 33.80
N ALA A 67 25.63 26.24 33.46
CA ALA A 67 25.06 27.18 34.43
C ALA A 67 24.25 26.45 35.52
N ASP A 68 23.45 25.46 35.15
CA ASP A 68 22.67 24.64 36.09
C ASP A 68 23.59 23.82 37.02
N LEU A 69 24.66 23.23 36.48
CA LEU A 69 25.64 22.47 37.27
C LEU A 69 26.42 23.32 38.26
N ASN A 70 26.74 24.58 37.92
CA ASN A 70 27.44 25.48 38.83
C ASN A 70 26.55 26.07 39.94
N ASN A 71 25.24 25.89 39.86
CA ASN A 71 24.27 26.32 40.88
C ASN A 71 23.88 25.22 41.88
N LEU A 72 24.45 24.01 41.76
CA LEU A 72 24.31 22.87 42.69
C LEU A 72 25.45 22.83 43.71
#